data_AF-A0A7J8TGK8-F1
#
_entry.id   AF-A0A7J8TGK8-F1
#
_cell.length_a   1.000
_cell.length_b   1.000
_cell.length_c   1.000
_cell.angle_alpha   90.00
_cell.angle_beta   90.00
_cell.angle_gamma   90.00
#
_symmetry.space_group_name_H-M   'P 1'
#
loop_
_entity.id
_entity.type
_entity.pdbx_description
1 polymer ?
#
loop_
_entity_poly.entity_id
_entity_poly.type
_entity_poly.pdbx_seq_one_letter_code
_entity_poly.pdbx_strand_id
1 'polypeptide(L)'
;MERGFLDELEDNAAVRIWSETTQQEKCDSLAEGYISELWDFTRISVTQNSLQELKEILDQWNEEVRQLFHSNYGDLPYLLYMKVDKHLFRALAQFWNPAYSCFTLGKVDLVPTVEEYMALLWCAKIQVDKVYSRAINPPTFLKKLMNIIGISEQWVTTRIKQKRDNKCISWRNLKDVVLKHLDMKKRVDVFALSIYGLVIFPKALGHVNEAVTDLFDRLDKGFTPVLAILAETFRSLNACRRAGEGRFIGCAQLLLAWFHSHFWKVDKVSYRVFSGSYFLLKEVVATPMRDDISMEKWIAILQNLQEEDVE
;
A
#
# COMPACT_ATOMS: atom_id res chain seq x y z
N MET A 1 30.66 -13.65 21.94
CA MET A 1 29.34 -13.50 21.31
C MET A 1 29.44 -13.43 19.77
N GLU A 2 30.64 -13.32 19.19
CA GLU A 2 30.85 -13.22 17.73
C GLU A 2 30.94 -14.56 16.96
N ARG A 3 31.12 -15.69 17.65
CA ARG A 3 31.29 -17.00 16.97
C ARG A 3 29.98 -17.66 16.50
N GLY A 4 28.82 -17.32 17.08
CA GLY A 4 27.54 -17.88 16.64
C GLY A 4 26.97 -17.24 15.37
N PHE A 5 27.37 -16.00 15.06
CA PHE A 5 26.91 -15.27 13.88
C PHE A 5 27.64 -15.69 12.59
N LEU A 6 28.86 -16.24 12.72
CA LEU A 6 29.67 -16.67 11.57
C LEU A 6 29.22 -18.05 11.05
N ASP A 7 28.80 -18.97 11.93
CA ASP A 7 28.24 -20.27 11.53
C ASP A 7 26.87 -20.10 10.81
N GLU A 8 26.04 -19.14 11.21
CA GLU A 8 24.77 -18.82 10.51
C GLU A 8 24.99 -18.18 9.12
N LEU A 9 26.11 -17.51 8.90
CA LEU A 9 26.46 -16.89 7.61
C LEU A 9 26.94 -17.93 6.58
N GLU A 10 27.71 -18.95 7.00
CA GLU A 10 28.06 -20.09 6.14
C GLU A 10 26.82 -20.88 5.71
N ASP A 11 25.85 -21.04 6.61
CA ASP A 11 24.59 -21.73 6.32
C ASP A 11 23.73 -20.95 5.30
N ASN A 12 23.71 -19.62 5.40
CA ASN A 12 23.02 -18.77 4.41
C ASN A 12 23.68 -18.81 3.02
N ALA A 13 25.01 -18.86 2.95
CA ALA A 13 25.72 -19.02 1.68
C ALA A 13 25.43 -20.40 1.06
N ALA A 14 25.42 -21.45 1.87
CA ALA A 14 25.07 -22.80 1.43
C ALA A 14 23.61 -22.89 0.95
N VAL A 15 22.66 -22.28 1.67
CA VAL A 15 21.24 -22.20 1.28
C VAL A 15 21.08 -21.44 -0.04
N ARG A 16 21.81 -20.33 -0.22
CA ARG A 16 21.79 -19.56 -1.46
C ARG A 16 22.33 -20.36 -2.63
N ILE A 17 23.50 -20.97 -2.49
CA ILE A 17 24.10 -21.85 -3.52
C ILE A 17 23.16 -23.01 -3.83
N TRP A 18 22.56 -23.64 -2.82
CA TRP A 18 21.59 -24.72 -3.01
C TRP A 18 20.36 -24.25 -3.79
N SER A 19 19.81 -23.07 -3.47
CA SER A 19 18.66 -22.50 -4.16
C SER A 19 18.98 -22.18 -5.63
N GLU A 20 20.12 -21.52 -5.88
CA GLU A 20 20.59 -21.17 -7.23
C GLU A 20 20.85 -22.43 -8.07
N THR A 21 21.54 -23.42 -7.50
CA THR A 21 21.82 -24.70 -8.16
C THR A 21 20.51 -25.46 -8.44
N THR A 22 19.60 -25.50 -7.47
CA THR A 22 18.30 -26.17 -7.64
C THR A 22 17.46 -25.52 -8.75
N GLN A 23 17.45 -24.19 -8.85
CA GLN A 23 16.78 -23.48 -9.96
C GLN A 23 17.44 -23.75 -11.31
N GLN A 24 18.77 -23.83 -11.37
CA GLN A 24 19.47 -24.17 -12.62
C GLN A 24 19.20 -25.62 -13.06
N GLU A 25 19.14 -26.56 -12.11
CA GLU A 25 18.92 -27.98 -12.40
C GLU A 25 17.45 -28.32 -12.70
N LYS A 26 16.52 -27.71 -11.96
CA LYS A 26 15.08 -28.03 -12.04
C LYS A 26 14.28 -27.05 -12.90
N CYS A 27 14.94 -26.03 -13.46
CA CYS A 27 14.31 -24.91 -14.15
C CYS A 27 13.31 -24.16 -13.25
N ASP A 28 12.52 -23.26 -13.83
CA ASP A 28 11.49 -22.52 -13.10
C ASP A 28 10.29 -23.42 -12.72
N SER A 29 9.38 -22.87 -11.92
CA SER A 29 8.17 -23.57 -11.48
C SER A 29 7.14 -23.78 -12.61
N LEU A 30 7.43 -23.36 -13.85
CA LEU A 30 6.52 -23.47 -14.98
C LEU A 30 6.73 -24.80 -15.69
N ALA A 31 5.63 -25.37 -16.19
CA ALA A 31 5.72 -26.59 -16.98
C ALA A 31 6.46 -26.31 -18.30
N GLU A 32 7.28 -27.26 -18.74
CA GLU A 32 7.95 -27.18 -20.04
C GLU A 32 6.91 -26.96 -21.16
N GLY A 33 7.12 -25.94 -22.00
CA GLY A 33 6.16 -25.53 -23.02
C GLY A 33 5.03 -24.61 -22.53
N TYR A 34 5.12 -24.06 -21.31
CA TYR A 34 4.16 -23.07 -20.82
C TYR A 34 4.09 -21.85 -21.74
N ILE A 35 2.91 -21.64 -22.33
CA ILE A 35 2.58 -20.42 -23.07
C ILE A 35 1.80 -19.52 -22.12
N SER A 36 2.30 -18.31 -21.91
CA SER A 36 1.61 -17.30 -21.09
C SER A 36 0.22 -17.03 -21.65
N GLU A 37 -0.82 -17.28 -20.85
CA GLU A 37 -2.20 -16.89 -21.16
C GLU A 37 -2.47 -15.40 -20.90
N LEU A 38 -1.46 -14.66 -20.44
CA LEU A 38 -1.58 -13.23 -20.16
C LEU A 38 -1.64 -12.43 -21.46
N TRP A 39 -2.42 -11.37 -21.43
CA TRP A 39 -2.47 -10.39 -22.50
C TRP A 39 -1.14 -9.66 -22.65
N ASP A 40 -0.73 -9.45 -23.91
CA ASP A 40 0.44 -8.63 -24.29
C ASP A 40 0.35 -7.21 -23.70
N PHE A 41 -0.87 -6.70 -23.56
CA PHE A 41 -1.14 -5.39 -22.97
C PHE A 41 -2.36 -5.44 -22.05
N THR A 42 -2.23 -4.86 -20.86
CA THR A 42 -3.25 -4.78 -19.82
C THR A 42 -3.77 -3.36 -19.65
N ARG A 43 -5.06 -3.15 -19.89
CA ARG A 43 -5.75 -1.87 -19.72
C ARG A 43 -6.17 -1.65 -18.27
N ILE A 44 -5.22 -1.24 -17.43
CA ILE A 44 -5.48 -0.96 -16.02
C ILE A 44 -5.88 0.51 -15.79
N SER A 45 -6.96 0.69 -15.04
CA SER A 45 -7.43 1.97 -14.55
C SER A 45 -6.97 2.19 -13.11
N VAL A 46 -6.41 3.37 -12.85
CA VAL A 46 -5.96 3.82 -11.53
C VAL A 46 -6.89 4.93 -11.01
N THR A 47 -8.19 4.82 -11.28
CA THR A 47 -9.17 5.81 -10.82
C THR A 47 -9.23 5.83 -9.28
N GLN A 48 -8.97 7.00 -8.71
CA GLN A 48 -8.91 7.24 -7.27
C GLN A 48 -9.95 8.26 -6.80
N ASN A 49 -10.12 8.34 -5.49
CA ASN A 49 -10.87 9.42 -4.85
C ASN A 49 -10.16 10.76 -5.02
N SER A 50 -10.93 11.84 -5.09
CA SER A 50 -10.36 13.17 -4.88
C SER A 50 -9.88 13.27 -3.44
N LEU A 51 -8.62 13.68 -3.25
CA LEU A 51 -8.00 13.84 -1.94
C LEU A 51 -8.01 15.30 -1.46
N GLN A 52 -8.60 16.21 -2.23
CA GLN A 52 -8.56 17.64 -1.98
C GLN A 52 -9.12 18.00 -0.60
N GLU A 53 -10.30 17.49 -0.25
CA GLU A 53 -10.93 17.78 1.05
C GLU A 53 -10.12 17.20 2.23
N LEU A 54 -9.43 16.08 2.03
CA LEU A 54 -8.55 15.51 3.07
C LEU A 54 -7.33 16.40 3.29
N LYS A 55 -6.72 16.89 2.21
CA LYS A 55 -5.58 17.84 2.26
C LYS A 55 -5.97 19.12 2.98
N GLU A 56 -7.09 19.73 2.59
CA GLU A 56 -7.58 20.98 3.19
C GLU A 56 -7.79 20.85 4.71
N ILE A 57 -8.35 19.73 5.17
CA ILE A 57 -8.53 19.46 6.60
C ILE A 57 -7.18 19.34 7.31
N LEU A 58 -6.24 18.58 6.73
CA LEU A 58 -4.91 18.38 7.30
C LEU A 58 -4.08 19.68 7.33
N ASP A 59 -4.23 20.52 6.31
CA ASP A 59 -3.57 21.83 6.20
C ASP A 59 -4.06 22.81 7.28
N GLN A 60 -5.31 22.67 7.74
CA GLN A 60 -5.89 23.47 8.83
C GLN A 60 -5.52 23.00 10.24
N TRP A 61 -4.99 21.79 10.39
CA TRP A 61 -4.61 21.27 11.70
C TRP A 61 -3.32 21.92 12.20
N ASN A 62 -3.33 22.33 13.47
CA ASN A 62 -2.13 22.83 14.15
C ASN A 62 -1.13 21.68 14.41
N GLU A 63 0.07 22.04 14.86
CA GLU A 63 1.14 21.07 15.08
C GLU A 63 0.77 20.02 16.15
N GLU A 64 0.06 20.41 17.20
CA GLU A 64 -0.38 19.48 18.26
C GLU A 64 -1.26 18.35 17.71
N VAL A 65 -2.24 18.69 16.86
CA VAL A 65 -3.12 17.68 16.25
C VAL A 65 -2.37 16.83 15.23
N ARG A 66 -1.42 17.41 14.49
CA ARG A 66 -0.54 16.66 13.57
C ARG A 66 0.37 15.67 14.30
N GLN A 67 0.95 16.08 15.42
CA GLN A 67 1.73 15.21 16.29
C GLN A 67 0.87 14.10 16.91
N LEU A 68 -0.37 14.44 17.32
CA LEU A 68 -1.34 13.44 17.76
C LEU A 68 -1.62 12.42 16.64
N PHE A 69 -1.83 12.87 15.41
CA PHE A 69 -2.02 11.95 14.28
C PHE A 69 -0.79 11.07 14.08
N HIS A 70 0.40 11.67 13.94
CA HIS A 70 1.64 10.96 13.68
C HIS A 70 1.95 9.92 14.75
N SER A 71 1.77 10.25 16.03
CA SER A 71 1.97 9.29 17.13
C SER A 71 1.04 8.06 17.08
N ASN A 72 -0.14 8.18 16.46
CA ASN A 72 -1.10 7.10 16.35
C ASN A 72 -0.99 6.31 15.05
N TYR A 73 -0.66 6.98 13.94
CA TYR A 73 -0.84 6.44 12.59
C TYR A 73 0.37 6.65 11.67
N GLY A 74 1.46 7.25 12.18
CA GLY A 74 2.70 7.36 11.45
C GLY A 74 2.67 8.35 10.28
N ASP A 75 3.37 7.98 9.22
CA ASP A 75 3.58 8.76 8.00
C ASP A 75 2.41 8.70 7.02
N LEU A 76 1.30 8.06 7.42
CA LEU A 76 0.09 7.90 6.61
C LEU A 76 -0.42 9.18 5.92
N PRO A 77 -0.36 10.40 6.51
CA PRO A 77 -0.85 11.62 5.85
C PRO A 77 -0.08 11.98 4.59
N TYR A 78 1.19 11.58 4.47
CA TYR A 78 2.01 11.87 3.29
C TYR A 78 1.47 11.18 2.02
N LEU A 79 0.72 10.08 2.16
CA LEU A 79 0.01 9.45 1.04
C LEU A 79 -0.98 10.41 0.36
N LEU A 80 -1.49 11.42 1.06
CA LEU A 80 -2.39 12.40 0.44
C LEU A 80 -1.66 13.25 -0.59
N TYR A 81 -0.39 13.55 -0.36
CA TYR A 81 0.43 14.41 -1.20
C TYR A 81 1.23 13.63 -2.26
N MET A 82 1.36 12.31 -2.08
CA MET A 82 1.98 11.45 -3.08
C MET A 82 1.20 11.49 -4.39
N LYS A 83 1.88 11.93 -5.46
CA LYS A 83 1.30 12.00 -6.79
C LYS A 83 1.28 10.61 -7.40
N VAL A 84 0.18 10.29 -8.08
CA VAL A 84 0.06 9.04 -8.84
C VAL A 84 0.25 9.35 -10.31
N ASP A 85 1.46 9.11 -10.82
CA ASP A 85 1.71 9.08 -12.26
C ASP A 85 0.99 7.86 -12.87
N LYS A 86 -0.05 8.15 -13.65
CA LYS A 86 -0.88 7.13 -14.31
C LYS A 86 -0.13 6.43 -15.43
N HIS A 87 0.81 7.10 -16.09
CA HIS A 87 1.61 6.50 -17.16
C HIS A 87 2.61 5.51 -16.58
N LEU A 88 3.37 5.91 -15.56
CA LEU A 88 4.26 5.02 -14.83
C LEU A 88 3.50 3.82 -14.24
N PHE A 89 2.41 4.05 -13.53
CA PHE A 89 1.65 2.96 -12.91
C PHE A 89 1.17 1.94 -13.97
N ARG A 90 0.64 2.42 -15.10
CA ARG A 90 0.17 1.55 -16.18
C ARG A 90 1.31 0.79 -16.82
N ALA A 91 2.47 1.41 -17.02
CA ALA A 91 3.66 0.76 -17.53
C ALA A 91 4.14 -0.33 -16.56
N LEU A 92 4.33 0.01 -15.28
CA LEU A 92 4.73 -0.91 -14.21
C LEU A 92 3.80 -2.14 -14.13
N ALA A 93 2.48 -1.90 -14.19
CA ALA A 93 1.50 -2.98 -14.16
C ALA A 93 1.67 -4.00 -15.29
N GLN A 94 2.21 -3.63 -16.46
CA GLN A 94 2.44 -4.58 -17.56
C GLN A 94 3.44 -5.67 -17.18
N PHE A 95 4.39 -5.34 -16.32
CA PHE A 95 5.46 -6.24 -15.87
C PHE A 95 5.09 -7.05 -14.64
N TRP A 96 3.89 -6.87 -14.06
CA TRP A 96 3.42 -7.77 -13.02
C TRP A 96 3.21 -9.17 -13.61
N ASN A 97 3.88 -10.16 -13.04
CA ASN A 97 3.79 -11.56 -13.41
C ASN A 97 3.01 -12.34 -12.34
N PRO A 98 1.74 -12.72 -12.60
CA PRO A 98 0.92 -13.48 -11.67
C PRO A 98 1.41 -14.89 -11.33
N ALA A 99 2.31 -15.48 -12.13
CA ALA A 99 2.88 -16.80 -11.84
C ALA A 99 3.94 -16.70 -10.73
N TYR A 100 4.75 -15.64 -10.74
CA TYR A 100 5.80 -15.39 -9.75
C TYR A 100 5.36 -14.45 -8.62
N SER A 101 4.23 -13.75 -8.78
CA SER A 101 3.78 -12.70 -7.85
C SER A 101 4.82 -11.60 -7.61
N CYS A 102 5.55 -11.23 -8.67
CA CYS A 102 6.54 -10.15 -8.69
C CYS A 102 6.42 -9.33 -9.99
N PHE A 103 7.13 -8.21 -10.05
CA PHE A 103 7.38 -7.45 -11.27
C PHE A 103 8.65 -7.97 -11.94
N THR A 104 8.53 -8.43 -13.18
CA THR A 104 9.66 -8.90 -13.99
C THR A 104 10.15 -7.76 -14.89
N LEU A 105 11.23 -7.08 -14.50
CA LEU A 105 11.69 -5.81 -15.05
C LEU A 105 13.08 -5.95 -15.67
N GLY A 106 13.14 -6.17 -16.98
CA GLY A 106 14.42 -6.40 -17.66
C GLY A 106 15.14 -7.63 -17.11
N LYS A 107 16.23 -7.42 -16.38
CA LYS A 107 16.98 -8.49 -15.69
C LYS A 107 16.72 -8.58 -14.19
N VAL A 108 15.79 -7.80 -13.65
CA VAL A 108 15.53 -7.73 -12.21
C VAL A 108 14.08 -8.10 -11.92
N ASP A 109 13.90 -8.93 -10.90
CA ASP A 109 12.59 -9.23 -10.34
C ASP A 109 12.41 -8.50 -9.01
N LEU A 110 11.33 -7.74 -8.88
CA LEU A 110 11.05 -6.94 -7.67
C LEU A 110 9.64 -7.17 -7.16
N VAL A 111 9.49 -7.19 -5.85
CA VAL A 111 8.17 -7.29 -5.19
C VAL A 111 8.20 -6.51 -3.88
N PRO A 112 7.16 -5.73 -3.56
CA PRO A 112 7.11 -5.05 -2.28
C PRO A 112 7.04 -6.03 -1.11
N THR A 113 7.89 -5.80 -0.11
CA THR A 113 8.00 -6.65 1.08
C THR A 113 7.29 -6.06 2.30
N VAL A 114 7.15 -6.87 3.35
CA VAL A 114 6.54 -6.42 4.61
C VAL A 114 7.42 -5.36 5.26
N GLU A 115 8.74 -5.57 5.25
CA GLU A 115 9.75 -4.70 5.81
C GLU A 115 9.73 -3.32 5.13
N GLU A 116 9.73 -3.29 3.81
CA GLU A 116 9.67 -2.04 3.04
C GLU A 116 8.37 -1.27 3.31
N TYR A 117 7.21 -1.94 3.30
CA TYR A 117 5.94 -1.26 3.57
C TYR A 117 5.78 -0.84 5.04
N MET A 118 6.32 -1.61 5.99
CA MET A 118 6.40 -1.21 7.39
C MET A 118 7.25 0.04 7.55
N ALA A 119 8.38 0.07 6.85
CA ALA A 119 9.22 1.23 6.79
C ALA A 119 8.40 2.39 6.20
N LEU A 120 7.87 2.29 4.96
CA LEU A 120 7.19 3.41 4.27
C LEU A 120 6.08 4.06 5.12
N LEU A 121 5.33 3.27 5.89
CA LEU A 121 4.24 3.78 6.71
C LEU A 121 4.67 4.36 8.07
N TRP A 122 5.90 4.09 8.54
CA TRP A 122 6.45 4.45 9.86
C TRP A 122 5.39 4.52 10.96
N CYS A 123 4.86 3.39 11.44
CA CYS A 123 3.88 3.42 12.54
C CYS A 123 4.46 2.76 13.80
N ALA A 124 4.90 3.59 14.75
CA ALA A 124 5.53 3.15 15.99
C ALA A 124 4.63 2.29 16.90
N LYS A 125 3.30 2.31 16.68
CA LYS A 125 2.33 1.52 17.47
C LYS A 125 2.09 0.10 16.93
N ILE A 126 2.60 -0.21 15.75
CA ILE A 126 2.42 -1.52 15.13
C ILE A 126 3.43 -2.49 15.71
N GLN A 127 2.94 -3.63 16.22
CA GLN A 127 3.81 -4.73 16.61
C GLN A 127 4.03 -5.66 15.41
N VAL A 128 5.29 -5.91 15.05
CA VAL A 128 5.69 -6.69 13.87
C VAL A 128 5.15 -8.14 13.93
N ASP A 129 4.94 -8.66 15.14
CA ASP A 129 4.51 -10.04 15.41
C ASP A 129 2.99 -10.26 15.33
N LYS A 130 2.17 -9.21 15.19
CA LYS A 130 0.70 -9.32 15.17
C LYS A 130 0.10 -9.10 13.80
N VAL A 131 -0.12 -10.22 13.10
CA VAL A 131 -0.78 -10.28 11.79
C VAL A 131 -2.30 -10.12 11.92
N TYR A 132 -2.89 -9.26 11.08
CA TYR A 132 -4.35 -9.17 10.98
C TYR A 132 -4.97 -10.51 10.56
N SER A 133 -5.86 -11.04 11.41
CA SER A 133 -6.72 -12.17 11.09
C SER A 133 -8.17 -11.81 11.41
N ARG A 134 -9.15 -12.38 10.70
CA ARG A 134 -10.57 -12.13 11.02
C ARG A 134 -10.90 -12.75 12.39
N ALA A 135 -11.69 -12.05 13.21
CA ALA A 135 -12.01 -12.49 14.57
C ALA A 135 -13.08 -13.56 14.49
N ILE A 136 -13.06 -14.43 15.49
CA ILE A 136 -14.19 -15.25 15.85
C ILE A 136 -15.23 -14.29 16.47
N ASN A 137 -16.39 -14.17 15.84
CA ASN A 137 -17.50 -13.30 16.26
C ASN A 137 -17.13 -11.81 16.42
N PRO A 138 -16.73 -11.12 15.34
CA PRO A 138 -16.37 -9.71 15.41
C PRO A 138 -17.60 -8.85 15.77
N PRO A 139 -17.42 -7.72 16.48
CA PRO A 139 -18.49 -6.73 16.67
C PRO A 139 -19.12 -6.34 15.32
N THR A 140 -20.42 -6.01 15.31
CA THR A 140 -21.08 -5.58 14.08
C THR A 140 -20.46 -4.30 13.52
N PHE A 141 -20.57 -4.08 12.21
CA PHE A 141 -20.13 -2.85 11.55
C PHE A 141 -20.62 -1.58 12.28
N LEU A 142 -21.90 -1.58 12.69
CA LEU A 142 -22.52 -0.50 13.45
C LEU A 142 -21.78 -0.23 14.76
N LYS A 143 -21.53 -1.28 15.56
CA LYS A 143 -20.86 -1.16 16.86
C LYS A 143 -19.42 -0.66 16.72
N LYS A 144 -18.69 -1.14 15.71
CA LYS A 144 -17.33 -0.66 15.42
C LYS A 144 -17.32 0.82 15.04
N LEU A 145 -18.20 1.25 14.14
CA LEU A 145 -18.30 2.66 13.76
C LEU A 145 -18.70 3.54 14.95
N MET A 146 -19.63 3.11 15.79
CA MET A 146 -19.96 3.86 17.02
C MET A 146 -18.74 4.05 17.92
N ASN A 147 -17.94 2.99 18.11
CA ASN A 147 -16.74 3.06 18.93
C ASN A 147 -15.68 3.99 18.34
N ILE A 148 -15.44 3.91 17.02
CA ILE A 148 -14.43 4.74 16.34
C ILE A 148 -14.87 6.20 16.28
N ILE A 149 -16.11 6.45 15.85
CA ILE A 149 -16.66 7.79 15.61
C ILE A 149 -17.05 8.48 16.92
N GLY A 150 -17.48 7.73 17.95
CA GLY A 150 -17.93 8.29 19.23
C GLY A 150 -19.33 8.91 19.19
N ILE A 151 -20.16 8.55 18.20
CA ILE A 151 -21.52 9.10 18.01
C ILE A 151 -22.60 8.03 18.27
N SER A 152 -23.82 8.49 18.59
CA SER A 152 -24.99 7.65 18.84
C SER A 152 -25.32 6.67 17.70
N GLU A 153 -25.89 5.53 18.09
CA GLU A 153 -26.30 4.47 17.17
C GLU A 153 -27.24 4.96 16.07
N GLN A 154 -28.23 5.77 16.44
CA GLN A 154 -29.23 6.32 15.51
C GLN A 154 -28.57 7.12 14.38
N TRP A 155 -27.55 7.91 14.68
CA TRP A 155 -26.83 8.68 13.68
C TRP A 155 -26.08 7.78 12.69
N VAL A 156 -25.45 6.71 13.19
CA VAL A 156 -24.67 5.77 12.38
C VAL A 156 -25.58 4.90 11.51
N THR A 157 -26.63 4.32 12.09
CA THR A 157 -27.57 3.44 11.38
C THR A 157 -28.23 4.12 10.19
N THR A 158 -28.63 5.40 10.34
CA THR A 158 -29.24 6.19 9.25
C THR A 158 -28.27 6.52 8.11
N ARG A 159 -26.96 6.38 8.33
CA ARG A 159 -25.89 6.78 7.40
C ARG A 159 -25.14 5.60 6.79
N ILE A 160 -25.26 4.40 7.37
CA ILE A 160 -24.82 3.16 6.75
C ILE A 160 -25.73 2.85 5.57
N LYS A 161 -25.14 2.56 4.42
CA LYS A 161 -25.87 2.14 3.22
C LYS A 161 -25.23 0.90 2.62
N GLN A 162 -26.05 0.01 2.06
CA GLN A 162 -25.56 -1.08 1.24
C GLN A 162 -25.05 -0.51 -0.10
N LYS A 163 -23.81 -0.85 -0.48
CA LYS A 163 -23.24 -0.55 -1.79
C LYS A 163 -22.58 -1.78 -2.35
N ARG A 164 -23.14 -2.31 -3.46
CA ARG A 164 -22.77 -3.62 -3.99
C ARG A 164 -22.88 -4.66 -2.86
N ASP A 165 -21.82 -5.42 -2.62
CA ASP A 165 -21.82 -6.51 -1.65
C ASP A 165 -21.44 -6.08 -0.22
N ASN A 166 -21.18 -4.79 0.03
CA ASN A 166 -20.68 -4.33 1.33
C ASN A 166 -21.53 -3.19 1.90
N LYS A 167 -21.67 -3.19 3.23
CA LYS A 167 -22.15 -2.02 3.97
C LYS A 167 -21.06 -0.97 4.00
N CYS A 168 -21.46 0.28 3.80
CA CYS A 168 -20.54 1.41 3.64
C CYS A 168 -21.07 2.66 4.34
N ILE A 169 -20.15 3.53 4.76
CA ILE A 169 -20.42 4.90 5.18
C ILE A 169 -19.73 5.87 4.22
N SER A 170 -20.39 6.98 3.87
CA SER A 170 -19.82 7.94 2.91
C SER A 170 -18.78 8.85 3.55
N TRP A 171 -17.76 9.24 2.79
CA TRP A 171 -16.78 10.25 3.21
C TRP A 171 -17.46 11.55 3.64
N ARG A 172 -18.51 11.99 2.94
CA ARG A 172 -19.28 13.19 3.32
C ARG A 172 -19.80 13.13 4.76
N ASN A 173 -20.28 11.97 5.18
CA ASN A 173 -20.75 11.77 6.56
C ASN A 173 -19.58 11.77 7.55
N LEU A 174 -18.46 11.13 7.21
CA LEU A 174 -17.27 11.10 8.06
C LEU A 174 -16.62 12.48 8.19
N LYS A 175 -16.55 13.25 7.10
CA LYS A 175 -16.05 14.62 7.06
C LYS A 175 -16.78 15.53 8.05
N ASP A 176 -18.11 15.41 8.13
CA ASP A 176 -18.91 16.17 9.10
C ASP A 176 -18.46 15.90 10.55
N VAL A 177 -18.15 14.65 10.86
CA VAL A 177 -17.61 14.26 12.16
C VAL A 177 -16.20 14.83 12.36
N VAL A 178 -15.30 14.68 11.38
CA VAL A 178 -13.93 15.22 11.47
C VAL A 178 -13.93 16.72 11.70
N LEU A 179 -14.92 17.46 11.19
CA LEU A 179 -15.00 18.91 11.36
C LEU A 179 -15.65 19.33 12.68
N LYS A 180 -16.64 18.58 13.19
CA LYS A 180 -17.52 19.04 14.28
C LYS A 180 -17.34 18.31 15.61
N HIS A 181 -16.65 17.16 15.63
CA HIS A 181 -16.52 16.37 16.85
C HIS A 181 -15.72 17.13 17.93
N LEU A 182 -16.21 17.14 19.17
CA LEU A 182 -15.59 17.89 20.27
C LEU A 182 -14.28 17.25 20.76
N ASP A 183 -14.20 15.91 20.72
CA ASP A 183 -12.99 15.16 21.04
C ASP A 183 -12.02 15.13 19.83
N MET A 184 -10.83 15.70 20.01
CA MET A 184 -9.78 15.74 19.00
C MET A 184 -9.26 14.37 18.61
N LYS A 185 -9.16 13.40 19.54
CA LYS A 185 -8.72 12.04 19.22
C LYS A 185 -9.71 11.38 18.27
N LYS A 186 -11.01 11.55 18.50
CA LYS A 186 -12.05 11.03 17.60
C LYS A 186 -11.98 11.67 16.20
N ARG A 187 -11.69 12.97 16.11
CA ARG A 187 -11.47 13.62 14.81
C ARG A 187 -10.31 12.99 14.05
N VAL A 188 -9.18 12.78 14.73
CA VAL A 188 -7.97 12.14 14.19
C VAL A 188 -8.27 10.70 13.74
N ASP A 189 -9.01 9.93 14.55
CA ASP A 189 -9.34 8.52 14.24
C ASP A 189 -10.26 8.39 13.03
N VAL A 190 -11.29 9.24 12.95
CA VAL A 190 -12.20 9.25 11.80
C VAL A 190 -11.49 9.73 10.53
N PHE A 191 -10.56 10.68 10.66
CA PHE A 191 -9.73 11.11 9.54
C PHE A 191 -8.80 9.98 9.07
N ALA A 192 -8.12 9.29 9.98
CA ALA A 192 -7.28 8.13 9.66
C ALA A 192 -8.10 7.00 9.01
N LEU A 193 -9.26 6.64 9.56
CA LEU A 193 -10.19 5.68 8.97
C LEU A 193 -10.56 6.05 7.52
N SER A 194 -10.69 7.34 7.26
CA SER A 194 -10.98 7.85 5.91
C SER A 194 -9.79 7.70 4.97
N ILE A 195 -8.55 7.90 5.42
CA ILE A 195 -7.36 7.58 4.60
C ILE A 195 -7.31 6.07 4.30
N TYR A 196 -7.55 5.22 5.30
CA TYR A 196 -7.60 3.77 5.09
C TYR A 196 -8.65 3.38 4.05
N GLY A 197 -9.86 3.93 4.10
CA GLY A 197 -10.92 3.54 3.17
C GLY A 197 -10.89 4.22 1.80
N LEU A 198 -10.32 5.43 1.71
CA LEU A 198 -10.33 6.23 0.47
C LEU A 198 -9.02 6.16 -0.31
N VAL A 199 -7.90 5.83 0.36
CA VAL A 199 -6.56 5.82 -0.25
C VAL A 199 -5.97 4.41 -0.22
N ILE A 200 -5.98 3.75 0.94
CA ILE A 200 -5.32 2.44 1.08
C ILE A 200 -6.17 1.31 0.49
N PHE A 201 -7.46 1.28 0.82
CA PHE A 201 -8.41 0.26 0.39
C PHE A 201 -9.61 0.85 -0.38
N PRO A 202 -9.38 1.52 -1.54
CA PRO A 202 -10.39 2.30 -2.26
C PRO A 202 -11.40 1.45 -3.06
N LYS A 203 -12.00 0.44 -2.40
CA LYS A 203 -12.94 -0.51 -3.00
C LYS A 203 -14.17 0.18 -3.58
N ALA A 204 -14.74 1.15 -2.86
CA ALA A 204 -15.88 1.95 -3.32
C ALA A 204 -15.54 3.45 -3.20
N LEU A 205 -15.48 4.15 -4.34
CA LEU A 205 -15.12 5.57 -4.36
C LEU A 205 -16.07 6.40 -3.48
N GLY A 206 -15.48 7.25 -2.63
CA GLY A 206 -16.13 8.16 -1.69
C GLY A 206 -16.70 7.47 -0.45
N HIS A 207 -16.36 6.21 -0.20
CA HIS A 207 -16.96 5.40 0.86
C HIS A 207 -15.93 4.56 1.60
N VAL A 208 -16.15 4.40 2.90
CA VAL A 208 -15.43 3.44 3.75
C VAL A 208 -16.36 2.24 3.96
N ASN A 209 -15.86 1.04 3.70
CA ASN A 209 -16.65 -0.19 3.82
C ASN A 209 -16.41 -0.90 5.18
N GLU A 210 -17.23 -1.91 5.44
CA GLU A 210 -17.14 -2.74 6.65
C GLU A 210 -15.77 -3.38 6.84
N ALA A 211 -15.18 -3.98 5.79
CA ALA A 211 -13.87 -4.65 5.91
C ALA A 211 -12.73 -3.71 6.33
N VAL A 212 -12.75 -2.46 5.85
CA VAL A 212 -11.77 -1.44 6.27
C VAL A 212 -11.97 -1.06 7.74
N THR A 213 -13.22 -0.97 8.18
CA THR A 213 -13.54 -0.66 9.58
C THR A 213 -13.16 -1.81 10.50
N ASP A 214 -13.30 -3.05 10.03
CA ASP A 214 -12.85 -4.26 10.73
C ASP A 214 -11.34 -4.29 10.91
N LEU A 215 -10.58 -3.90 9.88
CA LEU A 215 -9.13 -3.73 9.97
C LEU A 215 -8.77 -2.60 10.94
N PHE A 216 -9.44 -1.45 10.83
CA PHE A 216 -9.13 -0.27 11.63
C PHE A 216 -9.36 -0.48 13.13
N ASP A 217 -10.45 -1.15 13.53
CA ASP A 217 -10.75 -1.51 14.94
C ASP A 217 -9.65 -2.39 15.58
N ARG A 218 -8.76 -2.98 14.77
CA ARG A 218 -7.62 -3.76 15.26
C ARG A 218 -6.33 -3.00 15.36
N LEU A 219 -6.20 -1.86 14.70
CA LEU A 219 -4.98 -1.07 14.79
C LEU A 219 -4.72 -0.65 16.24
N ASP A 220 -5.77 -0.30 16.99
CA ASP A 220 -5.69 0.01 18.42
C ASP A 220 -5.25 -1.19 19.29
N LYS A 221 -5.28 -2.41 18.75
CA LYS A 221 -4.85 -3.65 19.42
C LYS A 221 -3.42 -4.07 19.01
N GLY A 222 -2.70 -3.21 18.29
CA GLY A 222 -1.31 -3.40 17.87
C GLY A 222 -1.12 -4.20 16.58
N PHE A 223 -2.19 -4.50 15.83
CA PHE A 223 -2.08 -5.26 14.58
C PHE A 223 -1.55 -4.40 13.42
N THR A 224 -0.70 -4.98 12.59
CA THR A 224 -0.22 -4.34 11.35
C THR A 224 -1.24 -4.45 10.21
N PRO A 225 -1.51 -3.38 9.43
CA PRO A 225 -2.28 -3.47 8.21
C PRO A 225 -1.42 -3.89 7.01
N VAL A 226 -0.08 -3.89 7.12
CA VAL A 226 0.84 -4.04 5.97
C VAL A 226 0.53 -5.28 5.13
N LEU A 227 0.34 -6.44 5.78
CA LEU A 227 -0.01 -7.67 5.08
C LEU A 227 -1.34 -7.58 4.33
N ALA A 228 -2.34 -6.88 4.90
CA ALA A 228 -3.60 -6.65 4.20
C ALA A 228 -3.43 -5.72 2.99
N ILE A 229 -2.54 -4.72 3.10
CA ILE A 229 -2.23 -3.79 2.00
C ILE A 229 -1.52 -4.52 0.85
N LEU A 230 -0.50 -5.31 1.17
CA LEU A 230 0.22 -6.14 0.19
C LEU A 230 -0.72 -7.15 -0.47
N ALA A 231 -1.52 -7.87 0.32
CA ALA A 231 -2.49 -8.83 -0.19
C ALA A 231 -3.49 -8.18 -1.15
N GLU A 232 -4.04 -7.01 -0.82
CA GLU A 232 -4.98 -6.31 -1.70
C GLU A 232 -4.30 -5.80 -2.97
N THR A 233 -3.06 -5.32 -2.86
CA THR A 233 -2.23 -4.89 -4.00
C THR A 233 -2.00 -6.05 -4.98
N PHE A 234 -1.49 -7.18 -4.49
CA PHE A 234 -1.19 -8.35 -5.32
C PHE A 234 -2.47 -8.96 -5.91
N ARG A 235 -3.52 -9.08 -5.09
CA ARG A 235 -4.82 -9.57 -5.54
C ARG A 235 -5.38 -8.72 -6.68
N SER A 236 -5.25 -7.40 -6.59
CA SER A 236 -5.74 -6.51 -7.65
C SER A 236 -4.87 -6.53 -8.89
N LEU A 237 -3.55 -6.59 -8.77
CA LEU A 237 -2.64 -6.71 -9.92
C LEU A 237 -2.87 -8.04 -10.65
N ASN A 238 -2.99 -9.15 -9.91
CA ASN A 238 -3.33 -10.47 -10.44
C ASN A 238 -4.65 -10.46 -11.21
N ALA A 239 -5.71 -9.90 -10.61
CA ALA A 239 -7.01 -9.81 -11.24
C ALA A 239 -6.95 -9.01 -12.54
N CYS A 240 -6.30 -7.84 -12.53
CA CYS A 240 -6.17 -7.00 -13.72
C CYS A 240 -5.31 -7.67 -14.81
N ARG A 241 -4.18 -8.30 -14.46
CA ARG A 241 -3.29 -8.94 -15.43
C ARG A 241 -3.91 -10.15 -16.10
N ARG A 242 -4.60 -11.00 -15.33
CA ARG A 242 -5.30 -12.16 -15.89
C ARG A 242 -6.48 -11.76 -16.76
N ALA A 243 -7.20 -10.70 -16.40
CA ALA A 243 -8.30 -10.19 -17.21
C ALA A 243 -7.84 -9.38 -18.43
N GLY A 244 -6.60 -8.88 -18.45
CA GLY A 244 -6.12 -7.92 -19.46
C GLY A 244 -6.70 -6.52 -19.31
N GLU A 245 -7.54 -6.29 -18.30
CA GLU A 245 -8.18 -5.01 -18.02
C GLU A 245 -8.67 -4.92 -16.58
N GLY A 246 -9.16 -3.74 -16.21
CA GLY A 246 -9.89 -3.54 -14.96
C GLY A 246 -9.43 -2.33 -14.20
N ARG A 247 -9.92 -2.19 -12.96
CA ARG A 247 -9.51 -1.10 -12.07
C ARG A 247 -8.65 -1.67 -10.96
N PHE A 248 -7.49 -1.07 -10.75
CA PHE A 248 -6.67 -1.34 -9.58
C PHE A 248 -7.41 -0.94 -8.30
N ILE A 249 -7.52 -1.87 -7.36
CA ILE A 249 -8.09 -1.69 -6.03
C ILE A 249 -6.95 -1.93 -5.05
N GLY A 250 -6.34 -0.85 -4.57
CA GLY A 250 -5.21 -0.86 -3.64
C GLY A 250 -4.61 0.52 -3.50
N CYS A 251 -3.53 0.64 -2.73
CA CYS A 251 -2.86 1.92 -2.50
C CYS A 251 -1.82 2.19 -3.60
N ALA A 252 -2.24 2.88 -4.68
CA ALA A 252 -1.32 3.18 -5.79
C ALA A 252 -0.18 4.11 -5.35
N GLN A 253 -0.44 5.02 -4.42
CA GLN A 253 0.57 5.90 -3.82
C GLN A 253 1.70 5.11 -3.18
N LEU A 254 1.34 4.09 -2.38
CA LEU A 254 2.32 3.29 -1.66
C LEU A 254 3.13 2.40 -2.61
N LEU A 255 2.47 1.81 -3.61
CA LEU A 255 3.17 1.02 -4.64
C LEU A 255 4.15 1.88 -5.45
N LEU A 256 3.76 3.10 -5.83
CA LEU A 256 4.67 4.00 -6.52
C LEU A 256 5.77 4.53 -5.60
N ALA A 257 5.48 4.79 -4.33
CA ALA A 257 6.50 5.20 -3.38
C ALA A 257 7.58 4.12 -3.21
N TRP A 258 7.14 2.87 -3.06
CA TRP A 258 8.02 1.70 -3.08
C TRP A 258 8.82 1.59 -4.37
N PHE A 259 8.18 1.74 -5.52
CA PHE A 259 8.89 1.71 -6.79
C PHE A 259 9.98 2.78 -6.80
N HIS A 260 9.63 4.04 -6.52
CA HIS A 260 10.60 5.14 -6.51
C HIS A 260 11.75 4.98 -5.53
N SER A 261 11.58 4.26 -4.41
CA SER A 261 12.67 4.00 -3.48
C SER A 261 13.74 3.03 -3.99
N HIS A 262 13.43 2.17 -4.98
CA HIS A 262 14.42 1.24 -5.54
C HIS A 262 15.16 1.77 -6.77
N PHE A 263 14.60 2.76 -7.46
CA PHE A 263 15.15 3.23 -8.74
C PHE A 263 15.97 4.50 -8.55
N TRP A 264 17.23 4.29 -8.15
CA TRP A 264 18.25 5.31 -7.86
C TRP A 264 18.75 6.09 -9.09
N LYS A 265 18.70 5.49 -10.30
CA LYS A 265 19.60 5.90 -11.40
C LYS A 265 18.98 6.58 -12.61
N VAL A 266 17.66 6.76 -12.68
CA VAL A 266 17.07 7.31 -13.90
C VAL A 266 17.59 8.72 -14.22
N ASP A 267 18.09 9.52 -13.25
CA ASP A 267 18.70 10.85 -13.54
C ASP A 267 19.63 11.48 -12.46
N LYS A 268 20.49 10.72 -11.77
CA LYS A 268 21.47 11.28 -10.78
C LYS A 268 20.85 12.07 -9.61
N VAL A 269 19.66 11.69 -9.13
CA VAL A 269 19.13 12.15 -7.84
C VAL A 269 19.35 11.03 -6.83
N SER A 270 20.14 11.30 -5.79
CA SER A 270 20.50 10.31 -4.78
C SER A 270 19.34 10.03 -3.81
N TYR A 271 18.72 8.85 -3.89
CA TYR A 271 17.76 8.31 -2.91
C TYR A 271 18.43 7.28 -1.97
N ARG A 272 18.78 7.63 -0.73
CA ARG A 272 19.51 6.69 0.14
C ARG A 272 18.64 5.49 0.53
N VAL A 273 19.20 4.28 0.38
CA VAL A 273 18.90 2.97 1.02
C VAL A 273 17.81 3.00 2.10
N PHE A 274 16.88 2.03 2.02
CA PHE A 274 16.05 1.57 3.15
C PHE A 274 16.95 1.14 4.33
N SER A 275 17.40 2.11 5.12
CA SER A 275 18.01 1.88 6.42
C SER A 275 16.95 2.13 7.48
N GLY A 276 16.87 1.28 8.51
CA GLY A 276 15.83 1.28 9.53
C GLY A 276 15.71 2.55 10.40
N SER A 277 16.34 3.65 10.00
CA SER A 277 16.36 4.91 10.71
C SER A 277 15.90 6.13 9.92
N TYR A 278 15.77 6.11 8.58
CA TYR A 278 15.45 7.33 7.82
C TYR A 278 14.76 7.07 6.47
N PHE A 279 13.70 7.84 6.16
CA PHE A 279 13.15 8.20 4.83
C PHE A 279 12.00 7.37 4.22
N LEU A 280 10.71 7.70 4.52
CA LEU A 280 9.62 6.72 4.32
C LEU A 280 8.41 7.17 3.46
N LEU A 281 7.87 8.38 3.58
CA LEU A 281 6.93 8.91 2.56
C LEU A 281 7.11 10.40 2.29
N LYS A 282 7.46 11.14 3.34
CA LYS A 282 7.72 12.58 3.29
C LYS A 282 8.73 12.98 2.20
N GLU A 283 9.79 12.21 2.04
CA GLU A 283 10.86 12.51 1.09
C GLU A 283 10.47 12.21 -0.35
N VAL A 284 9.82 11.07 -0.58
CA VAL A 284 9.28 10.71 -1.88
C VAL A 284 8.32 11.80 -2.37
N VAL A 285 7.47 12.31 -1.47
CA VAL A 285 6.57 13.44 -1.75
C VAL A 285 7.32 14.73 -2.05
N ALA A 286 8.42 15.00 -1.35
CA ALA A 286 9.22 16.22 -1.55
C ALA A 286 10.04 16.18 -2.85
N THR A 287 10.26 15.00 -3.43
CA THR A 287 11.12 14.86 -4.59
C THR A 287 10.36 15.17 -5.89
N PRO A 288 10.92 16.01 -6.78
CA PRO A 288 10.27 16.31 -8.06
C PRO A 288 10.10 15.05 -8.90
N MET A 289 8.84 14.68 -9.17
CA MET A 289 8.52 13.56 -10.06
C MET A 289 8.48 14.03 -11.52
N ARG A 290 8.98 13.20 -12.44
CA ARG A 290 8.86 13.46 -13.88
C ARG A 290 7.50 12.99 -14.37
N ASP A 291 6.57 13.93 -14.49
CA ASP A 291 5.21 13.65 -14.95
C ASP A 291 5.03 13.73 -16.48
N ASP A 292 6.11 14.01 -17.20
CA ASP A 292 6.13 14.25 -18.65
C ASP A 292 6.51 13.00 -19.46
N ILE A 293 6.85 11.89 -18.79
CA ILE A 293 7.25 10.65 -19.43
C ILE A 293 6.02 9.88 -19.90
N SER A 294 5.96 9.58 -21.20
CA SER A 294 4.88 8.78 -21.77
C SER A 294 4.93 7.33 -21.28
N MET A 295 3.80 6.64 -21.37
CA MET A 295 3.71 5.23 -20.96
C MET A 295 4.68 4.34 -21.76
N GLU A 296 4.82 4.59 -23.06
CA GLU A 296 5.71 3.83 -23.96
C GLU A 296 7.18 4.02 -23.58
N LYS A 297 7.55 5.25 -23.21
CA LYS A 297 8.90 5.54 -22.72
C LYS A 297 9.16 4.86 -21.38
N TRP A 298 8.18 4.84 -20.47
CA TRP A 298 8.28 4.06 -19.23
C TRP A 298 8.43 2.56 -19.50
N ILE A 299 7.64 1.99 -20.41
CA ILE A 299 7.76 0.58 -20.80
C ILE A 299 9.16 0.28 -21.32
N ALA A 300 9.69 1.13 -22.20
CA ALA A 300 11.04 0.97 -22.74
C ALA A 300 12.12 1.06 -21.64
N ILE A 301 11.98 1.97 -20.67
CA ILE A 301 12.89 2.05 -19.52
C ILE A 301 12.82 0.75 -18.72
N LEU A 302 11.61 0.33 -18.34
CA LEU A 302 11.40 -0.85 -17.49
C LEU A 302 11.85 -2.17 -18.13
N GLN A 303 11.71 -2.30 -19.46
CA GLN A 303 12.20 -3.47 -20.22
C GLN A 303 13.72 -3.60 -20.22
N ASN A 304 14.44 -2.49 -20.11
CA ASN A 304 15.89 -2.47 -20.27
C ASN A 304 16.64 -2.32 -18.94
N LEU A 305 15.94 -2.39 -17.80
CA LEU A 305 16.55 -2.32 -16.47
C LEU A 305 17.59 -3.43 -16.27
N GLN A 306 18.76 -3.03 -15.77
CA GLN A 306 19.84 -3.92 -15.34
C GLN A 306 19.88 -4.00 -13.80
N GLU A 307 20.56 -5.02 -13.26
CA GLU A 307 20.76 -5.16 -11.81
C GLU A 307 21.40 -3.91 -11.18
N GLU A 308 22.33 -3.25 -11.88
CA GLU A 308 22.99 -2.03 -11.43
C GLU A 308 22.11 -0.77 -11.40
N ASP A 309 20.90 -0.83 -11.97
CA ASP A 309 19.91 0.25 -11.96
C ASP A 309 18.97 0.18 -10.74
N VAL A 310 19.02 -0.93 -10.01
CA VAL A 310 18.16 -1.27 -8.86
C VAL A 310 19.02 -1.36 -7.59
N GLU A 311 18.52 -0.81 -6.49
CA GLU A 311 19.09 -0.96 -5.15
C GLU A 311 18.32 -2.02 -4.34
#